data_AF-A0A536VXZ1-F1
#
_entry.id   AF-A0A536VXZ1-F1
#
_cell.length_a   1.000
_cell.length_b   1.000
_cell.length_c   1.000
_cell.angle_alpha   90.00
_cell.angle_beta   90.00
_cell.angle_gamma   90.00
#
_symmetry.space_group_name_H-M   'P 1'
#
loop_
_entity.id
_entity.type
_entity.pdbx_description
1 polymer ?
#
loop_
_entity_poly.entity_id
_entity_poly.type
_entity_poly.pdbx_seq_one_letter_code
_entity_poly.pdbx_strand_id
1 'polypeptide(L)'
;MDTIDRSLSEEQRLMRSSCRAFVNDFVTPFIRQNWQREWLMDPDARLPRAILEQADKIGIRTLGVPEEFGGVPLDPAHEVQTFALISEEIARGDSGLSDKLVQIWKVSVLLRNVAPRHLQELWFPRIVK
;
A
#
# COMPACT_ATOMS: atom_id res chain seq x y z
N MET A 1 1.50 21.33 15.83
CA MET A 1 1.32 20.85 14.45
C MET A 1 2.72 20.63 13.90
N ASP A 2 3.07 19.38 13.66
CA ASP A 2 4.43 18.96 13.34
C ASP A 2 4.90 19.61 12.03
N THR A 3 6.19 19.89 11.91
CA THR A 3 6.76 20.64 10.77
C THR A 3 6.53 19.90 9.44
N ILE A 4 6.53 18.56 9.51
CA ILE A 4 6.24 17.66 8.38
C ILE A 4 4.77 17.79 7.92
N ASP A 5 3.81 17.94 8.83
CA ASP A 5 2.39 18.06 8.44
C ASP A 5 2.13 19.31 7.59
N ARG A 6 2.92 20.37 7.77
CA ARG A 6 2.76 21.62 7.01
C ARG A 6 3.20 21.50 5.54
N SER A 7 4.12 20.58 5.23
CA SER A 7 4.60 20.37 3.85
C SER A 7 3.80 19.36 3.04
N LEU A 8 2.83 18.67 3.66
CA LEU A 8 1.97 17.71 2.98
C LEU A 8 0.78 18.40 2.29
N SER A 9 0.41 17.90 1.12
CA SER A 9 -0.85 18.26 0.47
C SER A 9 -2.06 17.79 1.29
N GLU A 10 -3.24 18.35 1.01
CA GLU A 10 -4.48 17.90 1.68
C GLU A 10 -4.78 16.43 1.38
N GLU A 11 -4.59 16.00 0.14
CA GLU A 11 -4.71 14.60 -0.28
C GLU A 11 -3.77 13.68 0.51
N GLN A 12 -2.49 14.05 0.63
CA GLN A 12 -1.51 13.28 1.41
C GLN A 12 -1.91 13.18 2.89
N ARG A 13 -2.41 14.26 3.49
CA ARG A 13 -2.91 14.23 4.88
C ARG A 13 -4.10 13.29 5.04
N LEU A 14 -5.03 13.30 4.08
CA LEU A 14 -6.20 12.41 4.09
C LEU A 14 -5.79 10.94 3.91
N MET A 15 -4.93 10.65 2.94
CA MET A 15 -4.40 9.30 2.71
C MET A 15 -3.63 8.79 3.93
N ARG A 16 -2.75 9.63 4.51
CA ARG A 16 -2.02 9.31 5.75
C ARG A 16 -2.97 9.00 6.90
N SER A 17 -4.01 9.83 7.09
CA SER A 17 -4.99 9.64 8.16
C SER A 17 -5.77 8.33 7.98
N SER A 18 -6.16 8.01 6.75
CA SER A 18 -6.84 6.76 6.40
C SER A 18 -5.94 5.54 6.63
N CYS A 19 -4.68 5.62 6.19
CA CYS A 19 -3.68 4.58 6.42
C CYS A 19 -3.40 4.39 7.92
N ARG A 20 -3.30 5.49 8.68
CA ARG A 20 -3.08 5.46 10.12
C ARG A 20 -4.23 4.76 10.85
N ALA A 21 -5.48 5.04 10.49
CA ALA A 21 -6.64 4.34 11.02
C ALA A 21 -6.56 2.84 10.72
N PHE A 22 -6.30 2.45 9.47
CA PHE A 22 -6.09 1.05 9.09
C PHE A 22 -5.00 0.35 9.94
N VAL A 23 -3.87 1.02 10.15
CA VAL A 23 -2.76 0.47 10.93
C VAL A 23 -3.11 0.33 12.41
N ASN A 24 -3.84 1.30 12.99
CA ASN A 24 -4.22 1.28 14.39
C ASN A 24 -5.34 0.26 14.67
N ASP A 25 -6.29 0.14 13.75
CA ASP A 25 -7.52 -0.63 13.96
C ASP A 25 -7.37 -2.09 13.54
N PHE A 26 -6.51 -2.39 12.56
CA PHE A 26 -6.37 -3.74 11.99
C PHE A 26 -4.97 -4.32 12.14
N VAL A 27 -3.93 -3.60 11.69
CA VAL A 27 -2.56 -4.14 11.63
C VAL A 27 -1.97 -4.34 13.02
N THR A 28 -1.90 -3.27 13.82
CA THR A 28 -1.27 -3.29 15.15
C THR A 28 -1.94 -4.30 16.08
N PRO A 29 -3.28 -4.38 16.18
CA PRO A 29 -3.95 -5.38 17.00
C PRO A 29 -3.65 -6.81 16.54
N PHE A 30 -3.67 -7.06 15.23
CA PHE A 30 -3.37 -8.37 14.68
C PHE A 30 -1.95 -8.82 15.04
N ILE A 31 -0.94 -7.98 14.79
CA ILE A 31 0.47 -8.31 15.07
C ILE A 31 0.67 -8.55 16.57
N ARG A 32 0.11 -7.71 17.44
CA ARG A 32 0.23 -7.90 18.90
C ARG A 32 -0.35 -9.24 19.38
N GLN A 33 -1.47 -9.67 18.79
CA GLN A 33 -2.12 -10.94 19.13
C GLN A 33 -1.44 -12.16 18.49
N ASN A 34 -0.74 -11.96 17.37
CA ASN A 34 -0.28 -13.06 16.52
C ASN A 34 1.20 -12.98 16.13
N TRP A 35 2.02 -12.25 16.87
CA TRP A 35 3.44 -11.98 16.53
C TRP A 35 4.26 -13.25 16.26
N GLN A 36 3.90 -14.37 16.89
CA GLN A 36 4.56 -15.67 16.67
C GLN A 36 4.36 -16.22 15.26
N ARG A 37 3.32 -15.77 14.55
CA ARG A 37 3.01 -16.21 13.18
C ARG A 37 4.13 -15.91 12.20
N GLU A 38 4.93 -14.88 12.43
CA GLU A 38 6.08 -14.56 11.57
C GLU A 38 7.07 -15.73 11.44
N TRP A 39 7.14 -16.57 12.48
CA TRP A 39 8.04 -17.72 12.55
C TRP A 39 7.44 -19.01 11.98
N LEU A 40 6.21 -18.97 11.47
CA LEU A 40 5.61 -20.13 10.82
C LEU A 40 6.37 -20.47 9.54
N MET A 41 6.71 -21.75 9.36
CA MET A 41 7.34 -22.23 8.12
C MET A 41 6.35 -22.34 6.95
N ASP A 42 5.07 -22.03 7.19
CA ASP A 42 4.05 -21.81 6.18
C ASP A 42 3.89 -20.29 5.94
N PRO A 43 4.38 -19.74 4.81
CA PRO A 43 4.26 -18.31 4.50
C PRO A 43 2.81 -17.82 4.36
N ASP A 44 1.90 -18.67 3.90
CA ASP A 44 0.50 -18.29 3.66
C ASP A 44 -0.27 -18.11 4.98
N ALA A 45 0.18 -18.77 6.05
CA ALA A 45 -0.39 -18.64 7.38
C ALA A 45 0.09 -17.40 8.16
N ARG A 46 1.15 -16.71 7.70
CA ARG A 46 1.77 -15.60 8.44
C ARG A 46 0.87 -14.37 8.51
N LEU A 47 0.39 -13.93 7.35
CA LEU A 47 -0.46 -12.74 7.21
C LEU A 47 -1.87 -13.14 6.74
N PRO A 48 -2.92 -12.90 7.54
CA PRO A 48 -4.28 -13.24 7.14
C PRO A 48 -4.71 -12.37 5.97
N ARG A 49 -5.40 -13.01 5.02
CA ARG A 49 -5.97 -12.35 3.83
C ARG A 49 -6.83 -11.12 4.17
N ALA A 50 -7.54 -11.14 5.29
CA ALA A 50 -8.37 -10.03 5.75
C ALA A 50 -7.62 -8.69 5.89
N ILE A 51 -6.31 -8.71 6.24
CA ILE A 51 -5.50 -7.49 6.31
C ILE A 51 -5.27 -6.92 4.91
N LEU A 52 -5.02 -7.77 3.92
CA LEU A 52 -4.86 -7.35 2.53
C LEU A 52 -6.17 -6.85 1.92
N GLU A 53 -7.30 -7.49 2.24
CA GLU A 53 -8.64 -7.03 1.85
C GLU A 53 -8.96 -5.65 2.44
N GLN A 54 -8.52 -5.39 3.67
CA GLN A 54 -8.70 -4.07 4.28
C GLN A 54 -7.78 -3.02 3.65
N ALA A 55 -6.53 -3.36 3.33
CA ALA A 55 -5.62 -2.50 2.59
C ALA A 55 -6.16 -2.17 1.19
N ASP A 56 -6.83 -3.12 0.54
CA ASP A 56 -7.49 -2.92 -0.75
C ASP A 56 -8.68 -1.96 -0.65
N LYS A 57 -9.55 -2.13 0.36
CA LYS A 57 -10.73 -1.25 0.58
C LYS A 57 -10.37 0.22 0.77
N ILE A 58 -9.21 0.52 1.38
CA ILE A 58 -8.74 1.90 1.54
C ILE A 58 -7.86 2.38 0.38
N GLY A 59 -7.67 1.55 -0.65
CA GLY A 59 -6.97 1.89 -1.88
C GLY A 59 -5.44 1.84 -1.81
N ILE A 60 -4.84 1.47 -0.67
CA ILE A 60 -3.37 1.48 -0.53
C ILE A 60 -2.70 0.28 -1.20
N ARG A 61 -3.43 -0.80 -1.52
CA ARG A 61 -2.85 -1.98 -2.19
C ARG A 61 -2.42 -1.67 -3.63
N THR A 62 -3.18 -0.84 -4.33
CA THR A 62 -3.05 -0.61 -5.79
C THR A 62 -2.41 0.74 -6.13
N LEU A 63 -1.73 1.38 -5.18
CA LEU A 63 -0.98 2.61 -5.44
C LEU A 63 0.05 2.36 -6.57
N GLY A 64 0.08 3.25 -7.57
CA GLY A 64 0.96 3.13 -8.73
C GLY A 64 0.38 2.35 -9.92
N VAL A 65 -0.76 1.67 -9.76
CA VAL A 65 -1.55 1.17 -10.91
C VAL A 65 -2.24 2.35 -11.59
N PRO A 66 -2.23 2.48 -12.92
CA PRO A 66 -2.96 3.54 -13.61
C PRO A 66 -4.47 3.49 -13.36
N GLU A 67 -5.10 4.66 -13.28
CA GLU A 67 -6.54 4.81 -13.01
C GLU A 67 -7.41 4.09 -14.07
N GLU A 68 -7.00 4.10 -15.33
CA GLU A 68 -7.70 3.39 -16.42
C GLU A 68 -7.83 1.88 -16.21
N PHE A 69 -7.02 1.29 -15.32
CA PHE A 69 -7.08 -0.11 -14.94
C PHE A 69 -7.70 -0.34 -13.55
N GLY A 70 -8.24 0.71 -12.91
CA GLY A 70 -8.85 0.65 -11.58
C GLY A 70 -7.88 0.87 -10.42
N GLY A 71 -6.69 1.43 -10.69
CA GLY A 71 -5.77 1.88 -9.65
C GLY A 71 -6.21 3.19 -8.99
N VAL A 72 -5.58 3.53 -7.86
CA VAL A 72 -5.81 4.81 -7.20
C VAL A 72 -4.94 5.88 -7.86
N PRO A 73 -5.54 6.95 -8.41
CA PRO A 73 -4.77 8.06 -8.98
C PRO A 73 -3.99 8.77 -7.88
N LEU A 74 -2.77 9.19 -8.20
CA LEU A 74 -1.93 10.02 -7.34
C LEU A 74 -1.50 11.26 -8.10
N ASP A 75 -1.32 12.38 -7.39
CA ASP A 75 -0.69 13.56 -7.96
C ASP A 75 0.72 13.21 -8.47
N PRO A 76 1.00 13.33 -9.78
CA PRO A 76 2.31 13.02 -10.35
C PRO A 76 3.45 13.83 -9.74
N ALA A 77 3.18 15.06 -9.28
CA ALA A 77 4.20 15.92 -8.66
C ALA A 77 4.63 15.43 -7.27
N HIS A 78 3.74 14.71 -6.58
CA HIS A 78 3.92 14.27 -5.20
C HIS A 78 3.85 12.75 -5.03
N GLU A 79 3.85 11.99 -6.13
CA GLU A 79 3.67 10.54 -6.12
C GLU A 79 4.69 9.83 -5.24
N VAL A 80 5.99 10.11 -5.46
CA VAL A 80 7.09 9.48 -4.70
C VAL A 80 7.01 9.84 -3.21
N GLN A 81 6.66 11.08 -2.89
CA GLN A 81 6.47 11.52 -1.50
C GLN A 81 5.27 10.80 -0.87
N THR A 82 4.21 10.57 -1.64
CA THR A 82 3.02 9.84 -1.19
C THR A 82 3.35 8.37 -0.94
N PHE A 83 4.09 7.70 -1.82
CA PHE A 83 4.57 6.34 -1.56
C PHE A 83 5.40 6.26 -0.28
N ALA A 84 6.33 7.19 -0.07
CA ALA A 84 7.15 7.23 1.14
C ALA A 84 6.30 7.42 2.40
N LEU A 85 5.37 8.38 2.37
CA LEU A 85 4.49 8.70 3.50
C LEU A 85 3.59 7.51 3.87
N ILE A 86 2.97 6.87 2.89
CA ILE A 86 2.07 5.75 3.14
C ILE A 86 2.86 4.50 3.56
N SER A 87 4.02 4.24 2.93
CA SER A 87 4.91 3.16 3.38
C SER A 87 5.37 3.35 4.82
N GLU A 88 5.77 4.56 5.21
CA GLU A 88 6.17 4.88 6.58
C GLU A 88 5.04 4.61 7.59
N GLU A 89 3.82 5.05 7.28
CA GLU A 89 2.68 4.81 8.17
C GLU A 89 2.33 3.33 8.29
N ILE A 90 2.44 2.52 7.22
CA ILE A 90 2.25 1.06 7.29
C ILE A 90 3.36 0.43 8.15
N ALA A 91 4.61 0.81 7.89
CA ALA A 91 5.79 0.27 8.57
C ALA A 91 5.78 0.58 10.08
N ARG A 92 5.10 1.65 10.52
CA ARG A 92 4.85 1.94 11.94
C ARG A 92 4.08 0.81 12.63
N GLY A 93 3.22 0.09 11.90
CA GLY A 93 2.50 -1.08 12.40
C GLY A 93 3.27 -2.38 12.16
N ASP A 94 3.68 -2.60 10.91
CA ASP A 94 4.43 -3.79 10.49
C ASP A 94 5.27 -3.50 9.25
N SER A 95 6.60 -3.67 9.37
CA SER A 95 7.53 -3.44 8.27
C SER A 95 7.41 -4.51 7.17
N GLY A 96 7.06 -5.76 7.52
CA GLY A 96 6.88 -6.84 6.56
C GLY A 96 5.67 -6.60 5.64
N LEU A 97 4.56 -6.15 6.19
CA LEU A 97 3.39 -5.72 5.43
C LEU A 97 3.71 -4.52 4.53
N SER A 98 4.45 -3.54 5.03
CA SER A 98 4.88 -2.40 4.21
C SER A 98 5.70 -2.86 3.02
N ASP A 99 6.72 -3.71 3.22
CA ASP A 99 7.52 -4.23 2.11
C ASP A 99 6.64 -4.98 1.10
N LYS A 100 5.74 -5.85 1.56
CA LYS A 100 4.81 -6.59 0.70
C LYS A 100 4.00 -5.68 -0.21
N LEU A 101 3.43 -4.59 0.32
CA LEU A 101 2.60 -3.66 -0.47
C LEU A 101 3.45 -2.80 -1.40
N VAL A 102 4.61 -2.30 -0.94
CA VAL A 102 5.51 -1.47 -1.74
C VAL A 102 6.05 -2.21 -2.98
N GLN A 103 6.24 -3.53 -2.91
CA GLN A 103 6.61 -4.31 -4.10
C GLN A 103 5.56 -4.20 -5.22
N ILE A 104 4.25 -4.20 -4.89
CA ILE A 104 3.17 -4.04 -5.86
C ILE A 104 3.27 -2.66 -6.53
N TRP A 105 3.50 -1.61 -5.74
CA TRP A 105 3.59 -0.24 -6.25
C TRP A 105 4.78 -0.08 -7.19
N LYS A 106 5.96 -0.54 -6.75
CA LYS A 106 7.19 -0.48 -7.55
C LYS A 106 7.04 -1.21 -8.88
N VAL A 107 6.49 -2.43 -8.87
CA VAL A 107 6.28 -3.19 -10.10
C VAL A 107 5.23 -2.52 -10.99
N SER A 108 4.17 -1.94 -10.43
CA SER A 108 3.15 -1.22 -11.19
C SER A 108 3.71 0.03 -11.88
N VAL A 109 4.54 0.80 -11.15
CA VAL A 109 5.28 1.95 -11.69
C VAL A 109 6.26 1.50 -12.79
N LEU A 110 6.95 0.37 -12.63
CA LEU A 110 7.81 -0.16 -13.68
C LEU A 110 6.97 -0.52 -14.92
N LEU A 111 5.92 -1.31 -14.75
CA LEU A 111 5.08 -1.79 -15.86
C LEU A 111 4.46 -0.65 -16.65
N ARG A 112 3.91 0.38 -16.00
CA ARG A 112 3.30 1.51 -16.74
C ARG A 112 4.33 2.29 -17.57
N ASN A 113 5.59 2.31 -17.15
CA ASN A 113 6.66 3.08 -17.80
C ASN A 113 7.37 2.31 -18.91
N VAL A 114 7.55 0.98 -18.77
CA VAL A 114 8.40 0.20 -19.68
C VAL A 114 7.66 -0.89 -20.45
N ALA A 115 6.52 -1.38 -19.94
CA ALA A 115 5.84 -2.49 -20.58
C ALA A 115 5.04 -2.01 -21.80
N PRO A 116 5.08 -2.71 -22.94
CA PRO A 116 4.18 -2.46 -24.05
C PRO A 116 2.71 -2.55 -23.63
N ARG A 117 1.83 -1.82 -24.32
CA ARG A 117 0.40 -1.71 -23.96
C ARG A 117 -0.31 -3.05 -23.74
N HIS A 118 -0.07 -4.03 -24.61
CA HIS A 118 -0.67 -5.36 -24.49
C HIS A 118 -0.28 -6.11 -23.19
N LEU A 119 0.90 -5.84 -22.62
CA LEU A 119 1.29 -6.38 -21.32
C LEU A 119 0.65 -5.61 -20.17
N GLN A 120 0.50 -4.28 -20.29
CA GLN A 120 -0.21 -3.47 -19.30
C GLN A 120 -1.67 -3.94 -19.18
N GLU A 121 -2.36 -4.12 -20.30
CA GLU A 121 -3.73 -4.63 -20.38
C GLU A 121 -3.88 -6.07 -19.87
N LEU A 122 -2.83 -6.88 -19.97
CA LEU A 122 -2.81 -8.23 -19.43
C LEU A 122 -2.64 -8.25 -17.90
N TRP A 123 -1.73 -7.42 -17.37
CA TRP A 123 -1.27 -7.54 -15.99
C TRP A 123 -2.01 -6.64 -15.00
N PHE A 124 -2.31 -5.38 -15.34
CA PHE A 124 -2.97 -4.49 -14.38
C PHE A 124 -4.35 -4.98 -13.91
N PRO A 125 -5.24 -5.51 -14.77
CA PRO A 125 -6.51 -6.08 -14.31
C PRO A 125 -6.35 -7.29 -13.36
N ARG A 126 -5.20 -7.99 -13.42
CA ARG A 126 -4.90 -9.10 -12.50
C ARG A 126 -4.34 -8.61 -11.17
N ILE A 127 -3.68 -7.46 -11.16
CA ILE A 127 -3.18 -6.81 -9.94
C ILE A 127 -4.33 -6.17 -9.17
N VAL A 128 -5.34 -5.61 -9.87
CA VAL A 128 -6.48 -4.92 -9.24
C VAL A 128 -7.57 -5.89 -8.76
N LYS A 129 -7.69 -7.08 -9.37
CA LYS A 129 -8.52 -8.17 -8.81
C LYS A 129 -8.06 -8.60 -7.41
#